data_AF-A0A9E3Z7V0-F1
#
_entry.id   AF-A0A9E3Z7V0-F1
#
_cell.length_a   1.000
_cell.length_b   1.000
_cell.length_c   1.000
_cell.angle_alpha   90.00
_cell.angle_beta   90.00
_cell.angle_gamma   90.00
#
_symmetry.space_group_name_H-M   'P 1'
#
loop_
_entity.id
_entity.type
_entity.pdbx_description
1 polymer ?
#
loop_
_entity_poly.entity_id
_entity_poly.type
_entity_poly.pdbx_seq_one_letter_code
_entity_poly.pdbx_strand_id
1 'polypeptide(L)'
;MPLRLHFGTAGVCPAVDGPISTVPPGVHGGNVDNREFVAGTSMFYPVQREGALFWAGDTHFAEGDGEVNGTAIEAHVNATIQLVLHKGGRARNPILETPEYWICHGFSEDLDEAVRESVLEMIALLEREWGITRVEAYSLCSVAGDLRVTPVVDGVKGAHIAMRRDIKR
;
A
#
# COMPACT_ATOMS: atom_id res chain seq x y z
N MET A 1 -1.48 -21.95 10.10
CA MET A 1 -1.07 -20.91 9.14
C MET A 1 0.23 -20.27 9.64
N PRO A 2 1.17 -19.89 8.74
CA PRO A 2 2.41 -19.24 9.16
C PRO A 2 2.12 -17.86 9.76
N LEU A 3 2.83 -17.50 10.82
CA LEU A 3 2.77 -16.14 11.38
C LEU A 3 3.44 -15.16 10.43
N ARG A 4 2.78 -14.03 10.20
CA ARG A 4 3.28 -12.87 9.44
C ARG A 4 2.84 -11.62 10.19
N LEU A 5 3.72 -11.16 11.08
CA LEU A 5 3.47 -9.99 11.91
C LEU A 5 3.54 -8.73 11.05
N HIS A 6 2.42 -8.03 10.89
CA HIS A 6 2.32 -6.82 10.06
C HIS A 6 1.41 -5.76 10.70
N PHE A 7 1.50 -4.54 10.18
CA PHE A 7 0.53 -3.48 10.44
C PHE A 7 -0.62 -3.58 9.45
N GLY A 8 -1.86 -3.64 9.95
CA GLY A 8 -3.07 -3.39 9.19
C GLY A 8 -3.28 -1.90 8.95
N THR A 9 -3.15 -1.10 10.02
CA THR A 9 -3.22 0.37 9.94
C THR A 9 -1.88 1.08 10.06
N ALA A 10 -1.57 1.93 9.09
CA ALA A 10 -0.54 2.95 9.21
C ALA A 10 -0.68 4.02 8.12
N GLY A 11 -0.33 5.25 8.44
CA GLY A 11 -0.48 6.34 7.49
C GLY A 11 -0.02 7.70 8.02
N VAL A 12 -0.32 8.72 7.24
CA VAL A 12 -0.09 10.13 7.54
C VAL A 12 -1.43 10.84 7.77
N CYS A 13 -1.39 12.04 8.34
CA CYS A 13 -2.60 12.85 8.49
C CYS A 13 -3.14 13.28 7.11
N PRO A 14 -4.42 12.99 6.81
CA PRO A 14 -5.04 13.33 5.54
C PRO A 14 -5.26 14.84 5.37
N ALA A 15 -5.36 15.30 4.12
CA ALA A 15 -5.74 16.66 3.75
C ALA A 15 -7.25 16.93 3.89
N VAL A 16 -7.87 16.43 4.96
CA VAL A 16 -9.28 16.68 5.32
C VAL A 16 -9.31 17.29 6.71
N ASP A 17 -10.21 18.25 6.94
CA ASP A 17 -10.40 18.86 8.25
C ASP A 17 -11.46 18.10 9.06
N GLY A 18 -11.25 18.00 10.36
CA GLY A 18 -12.17 17.32 11.30
C GLY A 18 -11.84 15.85 11.55
N PRO A 19 -12.65 15.16 12.37
CA PRO A 19 -12.44 13.75 12.68
C PRO A 19 -12.61 12.88 11.43
N ILE A 20 -11.69 11.93 11.25
CA ILE A 20 -11.76 10.91 10.21
C ILE A 20 -11.84 9.53 10.86
N SER A 21 -12.63 8.63 10.28
CA SER A 21 -12.64 7.23 10.67
C SER A 21 -11.29 6.58 10.32
N THR A 22 -10.81 5.68 11.16
CA THR A 22 -9.62 4.88 10.87
C THR A 22 -9.93 3.66 10.01
N VAL A 23 -11.22 3.34 9.79
CA VAL A 23 -11.67 2.14 9.07
C VAL A 23 -11.37 2.19 7.56
N PRO A 24 -11.75 3.22 6.78
CA PRO A 24 -11.47 3.18 5.35
C PRO A 24 -10.00 3.53 5.05
N PRO A 25 -9.31 2.76 4.19
CA PRO A 25 -8.03 3.20 3.64
C PRO A 25 -8.17 4.36 2.66
N GLY A 26 -7.04 4.97 2.30
CA GLY A 26 -6.98 5.90 1.19
C GLY A 26 -5.56 6.34 0.84
N VAL A 27 -5.47 7.45 0.09
CA VAL A 27 -4.19 8.06 -0.34
C VAL A 27 -3.23 8.36 0.82
N HIS A 28 -3.76 8.53 2.05
CA HIS A 28 -3.00 8.81 3.25
C HIS A 28 -2.44 7.55 3.94
N GLY A 29 -2.72 6.36 3.41
CA GLY A 29 -2.57 5.09 4.13
C GLY A 29 -3.87 4.75 4.84
N GLY A 30 -3.80 4.50 6.14
CA GLY A 30 -4.96 4.08 6.95
C GLY A 30 -5.02 2.57 7.06
N ASN A 31 -6.22 1.99 7.04
CA ASN A 31 -6.48 0.55 7.12
C ASN A 31 -6.16 -0.16 5.81
N VAL A 32 -4.86 -0.29 5.51
CA VAL A 32 -4.41 -0.81 4.23
C VAL A 32 -4.46 -2.34 4.20
N ASP A 33 -4.32 -3.00 5.35
CA ASP A 33 -4.42 -4.46 5.52
C ASP A 33 -3.66 -5.24 4.47
N ASN A 34 -2.38 -4.86 4.34
CA ASN A 34 -1.46 -5.55 3.47
C ASN A 34 -0.51 -6.40 4.32
N ARG A 35 -0.72 -7.71 4.28
CA ARG A 35 0.13 -8.72 4.94
C ARG A 35 1.63 -8.66 4.61
N GLU A 36 2.03 -7.93 3.57
CA GLU A 36 3.42 -7.71 3.20
C GLU A 36 4.06 -6.55 3.98
N PHE A 37 3.30 -5.77 4.77
CA PHE A 37 3.82 -4.68 5.60
C PHE A 37 4.46 -5.18 6.91
N VAL A 38 5.48 -6.02 6.74
CA VAL A 38 6.23 -6.70 7.79
C VAL A 38 7.56 -5.99 8.09
N ALA A 39 8.27 -6.46 9.13
CA ALA A 39 9.64 -6.01 9.39
C ALA A 39 10.55 -6.23 8.17
N GLY A 40 11.34 -5.20 7.81
CA GLY A 40 12.24 -5.23 6.66
C GLY A 40 11.64 -4.67 5.36
N THR A 41 10.39 -4.21 5.39
CA THR A 41 9.76 -3.48 4.27
C THR A 41 9.63 -1.99 4.58
N SER A 42 9.32 -1.18 3.56
CA SER A 42 9.15 0.26 3.69
C SER A 42 7.88 0.71 2.97
N MET A 43 6.97 1.35 3.71
CA MET A 43 5.78 1.96 3.12
C MET A 43 6.01 3.46 2.88
N PHE A 44 5.81 3.91 1.64
CA PHE A 44 5.93 5.29 1.22
C PHE A 44 4.54 5.92 1.15
N TYR A 45 4.35 7.02 1.90
CA TYR A 45 3.10 7.78 1.91
C TYR A 45 3.29 9.17 1.30
N PRO A 46 2.34 9.66 0.48
CA PRO A 46 2.32 11.06 0.08
C PRO A 46 1.99 11.94 1.30
N VAL A 47 2.89 12.84 1.67
CA VAL A 47 2.67 13.78 2.79
C VAL A 47 1.63 14.83 2.39
N GLN A 48 0.56 14.94 3.18
CA GLN A 48 -0.58 15.82 2.88
C GLN A 48 -0.69 17.02 3.82
N ARG A 49 -0.08 16.95 5.01
CA ARG A 49 -0.01 18.01 6.02
C ARG A 49 1.42 18.19 6.52
N GLU A 50 1.71 19.38 7.03
CA GLU A 50 3.01 19.67 7.64
C GLU A 50 3.32 18.69 8.78
N GLY A 51 4.57 18.22 8.82
CA GLY A 51 5.01 17.23 9.79
C GLY A 51 4.57 15.79 9.50
N ALA A 52 3.76 15.56 8.46
CA ALA A 52 3.11 14.29 8.10
C ALA A 52 2.15 13.72 9.15
N LEU A 53 2.47 13.86 10.45
CA LEU A 53 1.68 13.37 11.59
C LEU A 53 1.40 11.87 11.44
N PHE A 54 2.48 11.10 11.31
CA PHE A 54 2.43 9.65 11.14
C PHE A 54 1.76 8.96 12.32
N TRP A 55 0.97 7.93 12.03
CA TRP A 55 0.31 7.06 13.01
C TRP A 55 0.28 5.62 12.50
N ALA A 56 0.19 4.66 13.41
CA ALA A 56 0.10 3.24 13.12
C ALA A 56 -0.61 2.50 14.26
N GLY A 57 -1.22 1.36 13.95
CA GLY A 57 -1.94 0.51 14.89
C GLY A 57 -2.35 -0.79 14.23
N ASP A 58 -3.38 -1.44 14.80
CA ASP A 58 -4.07 -2.58 14.21
C ASP A 58 -3.14 -3.67 13.66
N THR A 59 -2.44 -4.33 14.57
CA THR A 59 -1.37 -5.26 14.18
C THR A 59 -1.87 -6.68 14.13
N HIS A 60 -1.52 -7.42 13.10
CA HIS A 60 -2.05 -8.75 12.84
C HIS A 60 -0.95 -9.82 12.95
N PHE A 61 -1.30 -10.99 13.51
CA PHE A 61 -0.42 -12.17 13.51
C PHE A 61 -0.47 -12.95 12.20
N ALA A 62 -1.61 -12.92 11.50
CA ALA A 62 -1.77 -13.50 10.18
C ALA A 62 -3.04 -12.95 9.52
N GLU A 63 -2.96 -12.75 8.20
CA GLU A 63 -4.05 -12.27 7.35
C GLU A 63 -3.88 -12.87 5.94
N GLY A 64 -5.00 -13.02 5.24
CA GLY A 64 -5.08 -13.41 3.83
C GLY A 64 -5.51 -12.24 2.95
N ASP A 65 -5.22 -12.32 1.66
CA ASP A 65 -5.66 -11.27 0.71
C ASP A 65 -7.20 -11.16 0.75
N GLY A 66 -7.71 -9.94 0.85
CA GLY A 66 -9.14 -9.62 0.93
C GLY A 66 -9.67 -9.41 2.34
N GLU A 67 -8.99 -9.91 3.38
CA GLU A 67 -9.50 -9.89 4.77
C GLU A 67 -10.99 -10.28 4.86
N VAL A 68 -11.35 -11.41 4.23
CA VAL A 68 -12.73 -11.67 3.77
C VAL A 68 -13.81 -11.77 4.85
N ASN A 69 -13.44 -12.03 6.11
CA ASN A 69 -14.35 -12.05 7.26
C ASN A 69 -14.30 -10.74 8.08
N GLY A 70 -13.58 -9.74 7.59
CA GLY A 70 -13.41 -8.40 8.14
C GLY A 70 -12.59 -8.29 9.41
N THR A 71 -11.82 -9.32 9.74
CA THR A 71 -10.82 -9.30 10.82
C THR A 71 -9.70 -10.28 10.49
N ALA A 72 -8.49 -9.95 10.91
CA ALA A 72 -7.35 -10.84 10.87
C ALA A 72 -7.22 -11.64 12.18
N ILE A 73 -6.06 -12.25 12.41
CA ILE A 73 -5.68 -12.65 13.77
C ILE A 73 -5.17 -11.39 14.49
N GLU A 74 -6.10 -10.66 15.09
CA GLU A 74 -5.81 -9.43 15.84
C GLU A 74 -4.83 -9.65 16.97
N ALA A 75 -3.83 -8.77 17.07
CA ALA A 75 -2.76 -8.96 18.03
C ALA A 75 -2.09 -7.66 18.48
N HIS A 76 -1.28 -7.78 19.53
CA HIS A 76 -0.37 -6.74 19.97
C HIS A 76 1.04 -7.04 19.46
N VAL A 77 1.58 -6.17 18.61
CA VAL A 77 2.95 -6.25 18.10
C VAL A 77 3.78 -5.08 18.61
N ASN A 78 4.98 -5.36 19.11
CA ASN A 78 5.99 -4.33 19.37
C ASN A 78 6.83 -4.15 18.10
N ALA A 79 6.95 -2.90 17.64
CA ALA A 79 7.68 -2.58 16.42
C ALA A 79 8.62 -1.38 16.65
N THR A 80 9.74 -1.40 15.94
CA THR A 80 10.62 -0.23 15.81
C THR A 80 10.48 0.29 14.39
N ILE A 81 10.08 1.55 14.25
CA ILE A 81 9.81 2.18 12.96
C ILE A 81 10.82 3.32 12.75
N GLN A 82 11.38 3.40 11.54
CA GLN A 82 12.18 4.55 11.11
C GLN A 82 11.33 5.42 10.17
N LEU A 83 11.24 6.71 10.47
CA LEU A 83 10.58 7.69 9.59
C LEU A 83 11.64 8.45 8.80
N VAL A 84 11.52 8.43 7.47
CA VAL A 84 12.42 9.11 6.53
C VAL A 84 11.63 10.03 5.62
N LEU A 85 12.04 11.30 5.52
CA LEU A 85 11.40 12.28 4.67
C LEU A 85 12.04 12.31 3.28
N HIS A 86 11.28 11.92 2.26
CA HIS A 86 11.67 12.04 0.85
C HIS A 86 11.11 13.33 0.25
N LYS A 87 11.98 14.33 0.01
CA LYS A 87 11.58 15.57 -0.66
C LYS A 87 11.36 15.34 -2.15
N GLY A 88 10.34 15.98 -2.73
CA GLY A 88 10.01 15.82 -4.16
C GLY A 88 9.40 14.46 -4.51
N GLY A 89 8.86 13.73 -3.52
CA GLY A 89 8.14 12.48 -3.75
C GLY A 89 6.96 12.67 -4.71
N ARG A 90 6.74 11.67 -5.58
CA ARG A 90 5.72 11.71 -6.64
C ARG A 90 4.70 10.57 -6.53
N ALA A 91 4.72 9.82 -5.43
CA ALA A 91 3.72 8.80 -5.16
C ALA A 91 2.35 9.46 -5.01
N ARG A 92 1.33 8.93 -5.68
CA ARG A 92 -0.05 9.40 -5.54
C ARG A 92 -0.83 8.55 -4.54
N ASN A 93 -0.48 7.28 -4.45
CA ASN A 93 -0.99 6.32 -3.50
C ASN A 93 0.16 5.71 -2.69
N PRO A 94 -0.12 5.02 -1.57
CA PRO A 94 0.87 4.25 -0.84
C PRO A 94 1.60 3.24 -1.73
N ILE A 95 2.93 3.20 -1.59
CA ILE A 95 3.78 2.22 -2.26
C ILE A 95 4.52 1.45 -1.18
N LEU A 96 4.39 0.15 -1.17
CA LEU A 96 5.14 -0.74 -0.30
C LEU A 96 6.34 -1.28 -1.07
N GLU A 97 7.53 -1.09 -0.52
CA GLU A 97 8.76 -1.69 -1.02
C GLU A 97 9.17 -2.83 -0.10
N THR A 98 9.30 -4.02 -0.69
CA THR A 98 9.92 -5.19 -0.06
C THR A 98 11.31 -5.41 -0.66
N PRO A 99 12.11 -6.35 -0.11
CA PRO A 99 13.39 -6.72 -0.73
C PRO A 99 13.27 -7.16 -2.19
N GLU A 100 12.13 -7.75 -2.57
CA GLU A 100 11.92 -8.36 -3.89
C GLU A 100 10.93 -7.60 -4.78
N TYR A 101 9.94 -6.93 -4.19
CA TYR A 101 8.81 -6.36 -4.89
C TYR A 101 8.63 -4.87 -4.61
N TRP A 102 8.18 -4.14 -5.62
CA TRP A 102 7.39 -2.93 -5.43
C TRP A 102 5.92 -3.31 -5.47
N ILE A 103 5.14 -2.76 -4.55
CA ILE A 103 3.71 -3.00 -4.43
C ILE A 103 3.00 -1.64 -4.41
N CYS A 104 2.24 -1.35 -5.46
CA CYS A 104 1.49 -0.10 -5.58
C CYS A 104 0.02 -0.33 -5.25
N HIS A 105 -0.56 0.53 -4.41
CA HIS A 105 -1.95 0.41 -3.95
C HIS A 105 -2.89 1.33 -4.73
N GLY A 106 -4.16 0.94 -4.77
CA GLY A 106 -5.29 1.78 -5.19
C GLY A 106 -6.49 1.53 -4.27
N PHE A 107 -7.32 2.55 -4.11
CA PHE A 107 -8.42 2.54 -3.14
C PHE A 107 -9.67 3.19 -3.71
N SER A 108 -10.80 2.48 -3.66
CA SER A 108 -12.08 2.99 -4.16
C SER A 108 -13.23 2.17 -3.60
N GLU A 109 -14.43 2.75 -3.53
CA GLU A 109 -15.66 2.00 -3.23
C GLU A 109 -15.96 0.93 -4.31
N ASP A 110 -15.41 1.12 -5.51
CA ASP A 110 -15.43 0.17 -6.62
C ASP A 110 -14.08 -0.55 -6.78
N LEU A 111 -14.11 -1.89 -6.82
CA LEU A 111 -12.87 -2.69 -6.86
C LEU A 111 -12.15 -2.56 -8.20
N ASP A 112 -12.87 -2.42 -9.31
CA ASP A 112 -12.27 -2.28 -10.63
C ASP A 112 -11.54 -0.94 -10.73
N GLU A 113 -12.09 0.11 -10.10
CA GLU A 113 -11.42 1.40 -9.98
C GLU A 113 -10.19 1.34 -9.07
N ALA A 114 -10.26 0.62 -7.94
CA ALA A 114 -9.09 0.39 -7.07
C ALA A 114 -7.97 -0.36 -7.83
N VAL A 115 -8.32 -1.37 -8.62
CA VAL A 115 -7.37 -2.08 -9.50
C VAL A 115 -6.78 -1.12 -10.51
N ARG A 116 -7.59 -0.33 -11.21
CA ARG A 116 -7.13 0.66 -12.19
C ARG A 116 -6.12 1.62 -11.57
N GLU A 117 -6.40 2.14 -10.37
CA GLU A 117 -5.50 3.04 -9.67
C GLU A 117 -4.16 2.39 -9.30
N SER A 118 -4.18 1.16 -8.77
CA SER A 118 -2.96 0.42 -8.42
C SER A 118 -2.04 0.24 -9.64
N VAL A 119 -2.62 -0.11 -10.80
CA VAL A 119 -1.90 -0.27 -12.07
C VAL A 119 -1.34 1.06 -12.56
N LEU A 120 -2.12 2.14 -12.49
CA LEU A 120 -1.65 3.46 -12.89
C LEU A 120 -0.50 3.95 -12.03
N GLU A 121 -0.50 3.62 -10.73
CA GLU A 121 0.58 3.94 -9.82
C GLU A 121 1.84 3.13 -10.11
N MET A 122 1.69 1.84 -10.40
CA MET A 122 2.81 1.01 -10.86
C MET A 122 3.41 1.53 -12.17
N ILE A 123 2.59 1.88 -13.17
CA ILE A 123 3.09 2.47 -14.42
C ILE A 123 3.92 3.72 -14.14
N ALA A 124 3.41 4.64 -13.32
CA ALA A 124 4.12 5.88 -12.98
C ALA A 124 5.42 5.61 -12.20
N LEU A 125 5.43 4.59 -11.33
CA LEU A 125 6.61 4.12 -10.63
C LEU A 125 7.66 3.59 -11.62
N LEU A 126 7.27 2.72 -12.56
CA LEU A 126 8.19 2.14 -13.53
C LEU A 126 8.74 3.18 -14.52
N GLU A 127 7.92 4.13 -14.98
CA GLU A 127 8.40 5.25 -15.79
C GLU A 127 9.49 6.05 -15.04
N ARG A 128 9.31 6.27 -13.73
CA ARG A 128 10.25 7.04 -12.91
C ARG A 128 11.54 6.28 -12.58
N GLU A 129 11.43 5.05 -12.10
CA GLU A 129 12.58 4.28 -11.60
C GLU A 129 13.34 3.60 -12.74
N TRP A 130 12.65 3.20 -13.80
CA TRP A 130 13.25 2.49 -14.92
C TRP A 130 13.38 3.33 -16.19
N GLY A 131 12.81 4.52 -16.27
CA GLY A 131 12.95 5.40 -17.43
C GLY A 131 12.39 4.80 -18.72
N ILE A 132 11.48 3.82 -18.61
CA ILE A 132 10.77 3.22 -19.74
C ILE A 132 9.54 4.06 -20.09
N THR A 133 9.02 3.88 -21.30
CA THR A 133 7.80 4.57 -21.72
C THR A 133 6.58 4.03 -20.99
N ARG A 134 5.53 4.86 -20.90
CA ARG A 134 4.22 4.47 -20.39
C ARG A 134 3.67 3.18 -20.99
N VAL A 135 3.85 2.99 -22.31
CA VAL A 135 3.34 1.82 -23.04
C VAL A 135 4.11 0.56 -22.64
N GLU A 136 5.44 0.64 -22.57
CA GLU A 136 6.28 -0.47 -22.10
C GLU A 136 5.96 -0.84 -20.65
N ALA A 137 5.81 0.16 -19.77
CA ALA A 137 5.43 -0.05 -18.38
C ALA A 137 4.07 -0.74 -18.26
N TYR A 138 3.08 -0.31 -19.05
CA TYR A 138 1.76 -0.94 -19.06
C TYR A 138 1.82 -2.39 -19.56
N SER A 139 2.57 -2.66 -20.63
CA SER A 139 2.80 -4.03 -21.10
C SER A 139 3.47 -4.90 -20.05
N LEU A 140 4.47 -4.38 -19.33
CA LEU A 140 5.13 -5.09 -18.22
C LEU A 140 4.16 -5.41 -17.08
N CYS A 141 3.32 -4.44 -16.67
CA CYS A 141 2.28 -4.69 -15.67
C CYS A 141 1.39 -5.88 -16.05
N SER A 142 1.05 -6.04 -17.34
CA SER A 142 0.20 -7.15 -17.80
C SER A 142 0.87 -8.52 -17.84
N VAL A 143 2.18 -8.60 -18.05
CA VAL A 143 2.87 -9.89 -18.26
C VAL A 143 3.72 -10.33 -17.08
N ALA A 144 4.05 -9.40 -16.18
CA ALA A 144 4.93 -9.64 -15.05
C ALA A 144 4.45 -9.04 -13.72
N GLY A 145 3.32 -8.32 -13.72
CA GLY A 145 2.70 -7.81 -12.51
C GLY A 145 1.68 -8.80 -11.94
N ASP A 146 1.70 -8.96 -10.62
CA ASP A 146 0.73 -9.77 -9.88
C ASP A 146 -0.30 -8.86 -9.20
N LEU A 147 -1.56 -8.93 -9.63
CA LEU A 147 -2.67 -8.20 -9.00
C LEU A 147 -3.27 -8.99 -7.84
N ARG A 148 -3.50 -8.31 -6.72
CA ARG A 148 -4.12 -8.86 -5.51
C ARG A 148 -5.08 -7.85 -4.89
N VAL A 149 -5.95 -8.36 -4.04
CA VAL A 149 -6.92 -7.57 -3.27
C VAL A 149 -6.38 -7.40 -1.85
N THR A 150 -6.49 -6.19 -1.30
CA THR A 150 -6.02 -5.83 0.04
C THR A 150 -7.20 -6.03 1.03
N PRO A 151 -7.96 -5.05 1.56
CA PRO A 151 -9.26 -5.34 2.18
C PRO A 151 -10.45 -5.06 1.25
N VAL A 152 -11.58 -5.74 1.46
CA VAL A 152 -12.86 -5.45 0.76
C VAL A 152 -14.03 -5.14 1.70
N VAL A 153 -13.77 -5.05 3.00
CA VAL A 153 -14.80 -5.00 4.05
C VAL A 153 -15.03 -3.60 4.64
N ASP A 154 -14.14 -2.63 4.34
CA ASP A 154 -14.11 -1.32 5.01
C ASP A 154 -14.91 -0.21 4.30
N GLY A 155 -15.83 -0.59 3.41
CA GLY A 155 -16.54 0.32 2.52
C GLY A 155 -15.68 0.78 1.34
N VAL A 156 -14.47 1.28 1.61
CA VAL A 156 -13.43 1.50 0.59
C VAL A 156 -12.65 0.20 0.41
N LYS A 157 -12.56 -0.29 -0.82
CA LYS A 157 -11.85 -1.50 -1.19
C LYS A 157 -10.43 -1.17 -1.60
N GLY A 158 -9.48 -2.03 -1.22
CA GLY A 158 -8.09 -1.96 -1.64
C GLY A 158 -7.75 -3.00 -2.70
N ALA A 159 -6.98 -2.58 -3.70
CA ALA A 159 -6.27 -3.48 -4.59
C ALA A 159 -4.80 -3.05 -4.69
N HIS A 160 -3.93 -4.00 -4.99
CA HIS A 160 -2.53 -3.72 -5.22
C HIS A 160 -1.94 -4.59 -6.32
N ILE A 161 -0.98 -4.02 -7.04
CA ILE A 161 -0.16 -4.74 -8.01
C ILE A 161 1.27 -4.84 -7.48
N ALA A 162 1.81 -6.06 -7.47
CA ALA A 162 3.19 -6.34 -7.12
C ALA A 162 4.03 -6.52 -8.40
N MET A 163 5.20 -5.90 -8.44
CA MET A 163 6.18 -6.00 -9.52
C MET A 163 7.53 -6.35 -8.93
N ARG A 164 8.17 -7.41 -9.42
CA ARG A 164 9.54 -7.75 -9.00
C ARG A 164 10.51 -6.64 -9.43
N ARG A 165 11.37 -6.23 -8.50
CA ARG A 165 12.31 -5.11 -8.69
C ARG A 165 13.49 -5.47 -9.61
N ASP A 166 13.75 -6.75 -9.80
CA ASP A 166 14.88 -7.29 -10.56
C ASP A 166 14.53 -7.68 -12.00
N ILE A 167 13.27 -7.56 -12.44
CA ILE A 167 12.84 -7.92 -13.82
C ILE A 167 13.63 -7.19 -14.91
N LYS A 168 14.09 -5.96 -14.65
CA LYS A 168 14.86 -5.19 -15.63
C LYS A 168 16.31 -5.67 -15.79
N ARG A 169 16.81 -6.57 -14.94
CA ARG A 169 18.21 -7.01 -14.95
C ARG A 169 18.46 -8.23 -15.82
#